data_AF-A0A948BT40-F1
#
_entry.id   AF-A0A948BT40-F1
#
_cell.length_a   1.000
_cell.length_b   1.000
_cell.length_c   1.000
_cell.angle_alpha   90.00
_cell.angle_beta   90.00
_cell.angle_gamma   90.00
#
_symmetry.space_group_name_H-M   'P 1'
#
loop_
_entity.id
_entity.type
_entity.pdbx_description
1 polymer ?
#
loop_
_entity_poly.entity_id
_entity_poly.type
_entity_poly.pdbx_seq_one_letter_code
_entity_poly.pdbx_strand_id
1 'polypeptide(L)'
;MSVNTSGALFRKILWSTLLAAFLPLVVSCGGMDPRDVDVELEESAPEVKITSYNKALSELGIMTGVYDTGLVNIMSTDIADNTGTAATTGGEIQRNITEIMKSTLNSIGGGVGYVPYDPAFIQNQMVTGYSSFENKIKPDVVLTGGITEFDRGLETRGEGMDAAATANIKGIKTSLPSEQVGANFGNTGKTGKARITIDFNMIDPNTLTGIPKMTTTNSMEVHKAMKEKEIGLTLFGPTFGLKGSVKKVQGRHEAVRLLVQVSMVQMIGKYLNLPYWRLLGDDANPDPIVLESLEEIYYSMDDAAKTAAVQQWLYIHGYDLQMTGQLDSQTEAALAKFDPAYQIGSKKISKDQFIAIYTTMPFRDEARARRKALNNILYEAAMAAEANAASTPQVAAAPVAQNVETAVYADQEIAQAQAAPAAQPEAAPAPAAAPKRAGFGFGRKLKDDEW
;
A
#
# COMPACT_ATOMS: atom_id res chain seq x y z
N MET A 1 1.07 -97.85 43.54
CA MET A 1 1.64 -96.73 44.32
C MET A 1 2.71 -96.11 43.42
N SER A 2 2.50 -94.89 42.92
CA SER A 2 3.24 -94.31 41.76
C SER A 2 3.09 -95.12 40.44
N VAL A 3 3.27 -94.57 39.24
CA VAL A 3 3.32 -93.16 38.76
C VAL A 3 2.20 -93.01 37.70
N ASN A 4 1.57 -91.84 37.53
CA ASN A 4 0.54 -91.65 36.50
C ASN A 4 0.84 -90.46 35.56
N THR A 5 0.65 -90.66 34.25
CA THR A 5 1.10 -89.77 33.17
C THR A 5 -0.05 -89.02 32.51
N SER A 6 -0.36 -87.81 32.98
CA SER A 6 -1.45 -86.97 32.45
C SER A 6 -1.01 -85.52 32.22
N GLY A 7 -0.39 -85.24 31.07
CA GLY A 7 0.14 -83.90 30.72
C GLY A 7 -0.15 -83.42 29.30
N ALA A 8 -1.03 -84.09 28.54
CA ALA A 8 -1.12 -83.96 27.08
C ALA A 8 -2.37 -83.23 26.53
N LEU A 9 -3.32 -82.81 27.37
CA LEU A 9 -4.66 -82.37 26.94
C LEU A 9 -4.95 -80.86 27.09
N PHE A 10 -4.27 -80.14 27.99
CA PHE A 10 -4.59 -78.72 28.26
C PHE A 10 -3.85 -77.69 27.40
N ARG A 11 -2.93 -78.10 26.51
CA ARG A 11 -2.16 -77.21 25.62
C ARG A 11 -2.77 -76.98 24.24
N LYS A 12 -3.85 -77.68 23.86
CA LYS A 12 -4.45 -77.60 22.51
C LYS A 12 -5.57 -76.56 22.34
N ILE A 13 -5.99 -75.87 23.41
CA ILE A 13 -7.15 -74.95 23.38
C ILE A 13 -6.74 -73.46 23.24
N LEU A 14 -5.46 -73.12 23.52
CA LEU A 14 -4.98 -71.72 23.45
C LEU A 14 -4.27 -71.33 22.13
N TRP A 15 -4.18 -72.25 21.16
CA TRP A 15 -3.55 -72.02 19.85
C TRP A 15 -4.53 -72.13 18.67
N SER A 16 -5.81 -72.38 18.93
CA SER A 16 -6.87 -72.45 17.92
C SER A 16 -7.56 -71.11 17.63
N THR A 17 -7.27 -70.06 18.41
CA THR A 17 -7.86 -68.71 18.27
C THR A 17 -6.95 -67.68 17.59
N LEU A 18 -5.75 -68.07 17.16
CA LEU A 18 -4.73 -67.17 16.60
C LEU A 18 -4.34 -67.48 15.14
N LEU A 19 -5.05 -68.41 14.48
CA LEU A 19 -4.82 -68.81 13.08
C LEU A 19 -6.06 -68.64 12.18
N ALA A 20 -6.96 -67.72 12.55
CA ALA A 20 -8.22 -67.44 11.85
C ALA A 20 -8.30 -66.02 11.25
N ALA A 21 -7.14 -65.38 11.04
CA ALA A 21 -7.04 -63.95 10.68
C ALA A 21 -6.10 -63.66 9.48
N PHE A 22 -5.80 -64.66 8.64
CA PHE A 22 -4.99 -64.47 7.43
C PHE A 22 -5.55 -65.31 6.26
N LEU A 23 -5.76 -64.65 5.11
CA LEU A 23 -6.57 -65.09 3.96
C LEU A 23 -8.07 -65.24 4.33
N PRO A 24 -8.99 -64.69 3.52
CA PRO A 24 -9.11 -64.99 2.09
C PRO A 24 -8.46 -63.98 1.13
N LEU A 25 -7.99 -64.51 0.00
CA LEU A 25 -7.68 -63.77 -1.22
C LEU A 25 -8.89 -63.84 -2.18
N VAL A 26 -9.21 -62.70 -2.80
CA VAL A 26 -9.90 -62.57 -4.11
C VAL A 26 -11.22 -63.34 -4.29
N VAL A 27 -12.36 -62.64 -4.14
CA VAL A 27 -13.42 -62.39 -5.16
C VAL A 27 -14.61 -61.75 -4.41
N SER A 28 -14.77 -60.43 -4.55
CA SER A 28 -16.07 -59.75 -4.52
C SER A 28 -15.91 -58.32 -5.02
N CYS A 29 -16.07 -58.13 -6.33
CA CYS A 29 -16.35 -56.81 -6.90
C CYS A 29 -17.84 -56.77 -7.19
N GLY A 30 -18.58 -55.95 -6.44
CA GLY A 30 -20.04 -55.90 -6.49
C GLY A 30 -20.57 -54.52 -6.15
N GLY A 31 -20.52 -53.61 -7.12
CA GLY A 31 -21.34 -52.39 -7.18
C GLY A 31 -21.35 -51.47 -5.95
N MET A 32 -20.35 -50.61 -5.82
CA MET A 32 -20.62 -49.23 -5.38
C MET A 32 -20.79 -48.39 -6.64
N ASP A 33 -21.97 -47.81 -6.87
CA ASP A 33 -22.14 -46.81 -7.93
C ASP A 33 -21.50 -45.50 -7.43
N PRO A 34 -20.53 -44.90 -8.16
CA PRO A 34 -19.88 -43.64 -7.76
C PRO A 34 -20.81 -42.41 -7.80
N ARG A 35 -22.13 -42.60 -7.88
CA ARG A 35 -23.17 -41.57 -7.78
C ARG A 35 -23.80 -41.46 -6.39
N ASP A 36 -23.84 -42.54 -5.61
CA ASP A 36 -24.50 -42.58 -4.29
C ASP A 36 -23.52 -42.30 -3.13
N VAL A 37 -22.49 -41.50 -3.39
CA VAL A 37 -21.61 -40.95 -2.34
C VAL A 37 -22.04 -39.52 -2.07
N ASP A 38 -23.06 -39.35 -1.21
CA ASP A 38 -23.40 -38.05 -0.63
C ASP A 38 -22.25 -37.59 0.27
N VAL A 39 -21.29 -36.88 -0.36
CA VAL A 39 -20.29 -36.10 0.35
C VAL A 39 -20.98 -34.85 0.88
N GLU A 40 -21.55 -34.95 2.07
CA GLU A 40 -22.03 -33.81 2.84
C GLU A 40 -20.82 -32.93 3.20
N LEU A 41 -20.52 -31.97 2.32
CA LEU A 41 -19.45 -31.00 2.49
C LEU A 41 -19.79 -30.14 3.72
N GLU A 42 -18.89 -30.08 4.71
CA GLU A 42 -19.06 -29.13 5.81
C GLU A 42 -19.22 -27.72 5.24
N GLU A 43 -20.31 -27.04 5.59
CA GLU A 43 -20.58 -25.65 5.21
C GLU A 43 -19.68 -24.71 6.03
N SER A 44 -18.37 -24.77 5.77
CA SER A 44 -17.39 -23.84 6.33
C SER A 44 -17.81 -22.41 6.00
N ALA A 45 -17.90 -21.56 7.04
CA ALA A 45 -18.38 -20.20 6.91
C ALA A 45 -17.63 -19.46 5.77
N PRO A 46 -18.33 -18.70 4.91
CA PRO A 46 -17.80 -18.29 3.61
C PRO A 46 -16.52 -17.46 3.75
N GLU A 47 -15.41 -18.07 3.34
CA GLU A 47 -14.06 -17.47 3.36
C GLU A 47 -14.07 -16.10 2.69
N VAL A 48 -13.40 -15.11 3.33
CA VAL A 48 -13.58 -13.69 3.01
C VAL A 48 -12.99 -13.34 1.64
N LYS A 49 -13.86 -13.34 0.63
CA LYS A 49 -13.53 -13.02 -0.77
C LYS A 49 -13.14 -11.55 -0.90
N ILE A 50 -11.84 -11.25 -0.78
CA ILE A 50 -11.31 -9.90 -1.05
C ILE A 50 -11.41 -9.63 -2.56
N THR A 51 -12.53 -9.04 -2.95
CA THR A 51 -12.85 -8.60 -4.31
C THR A 51 -12.56 -7.12 -4.56
N SER A 52 -12.09 -6.37 -3.55
CA SER A 52 -11.75 -4.95 -3.67
C SER A 52 -10.83 -4.47 -2.54
N TYR A 53 -9.99 -3.47 -2.82
CA TYR A 53 -9.25 -2.69 -1.83
C TYR A 53 -9.89 -1.29 -1.57
N ASN A 54 -11.13 -1.05 -2.00
CA ASN A 54 -11.87 0.21 -1.75
C ASN A 54 -11.85 0.65 -0.28
N LYS A 55 -11.92 -0.30 0.67
CA LYS A 55 -11.82 -0.02 2.11
C LYS A 55 -10.44 0.54 2.48
N ALA A 56 -9.36 -0.08 2.00
CA ALA A 56 -7.99 0.36 2.25
C ALA A 56 -7.70 1.75 1.67
N LEU A 57 -8.29 2.07 0.51
CA LEU A 57 -8.19 3.40 -0.11
C LEU A 57 -8.88 4.48 0.76
N SER A 58 -10.09 4.21 1.25
CA SER A 58 -10.80 5.12 2.16
C SER A 58 -10.12 5.26 3.53
N GLU A 59 -9.61 4.15 4.09
CA GLU A 59 -8.86 4.17 5.35
C GLU A 59 -7.49 4.86 5.22
N LEU A 60 -6.86 4.85 4.05
CA LEU A 60 -5.69 5.68 3.74
C LEU A 60 -6.06 7.18 3.76
N GLY A 61 -7.22 7.54 3.19
CA GLY A 61 -7.80 8.88 3.30
C GLY A 61 -8.03 9.32 4.76
N ILE A 62 -8.45 8.40 5.64
CA ILE A 62 -8.53 8.68 7.09
C ILE A 62 -7.12 8.81 7.70
N MET A 63 -6.19 7.92 7.34
CA MET A 63 -4.82 7.90 7.84
C MET A 63 -4.07 9.20 7.56
N THR A 64 -4.18 9.77 6.35
CA THR A 64 -3.60 11.10 6.02
C THR A 64 -4.03 12.19 7.02
N GLY A 65 -5.31 12.21 7.39
CA GLY A 65 -5.87 13.16 8.36
C GLY A 65 -5.53 12.86 9.83
N VAL A 66 -5.00 11.69 10.17
CA VAL A 66 -4.54 11.33 11.53
C VAL A 66 -3.04 11.59 11.69
N TYR A 67 -2.26 11.36 10.63
CA TYR A 67 -0.81 11.54 10.59
C TYR A 67 -0.41 12.99 10.22
N ASP A 68 -1.41 13.83 9.94
CA ASP A 68 -1.31 15.27 9.62
C ASP A 68 -0.46 15.54 8.37
N THR A 69 -0.67 14.76 7.32
CA THR A 69 0.19 14.76 6.11
C THR A 69 0.18 16.05 5.29
N GLY A 70 -0.76 16.95 5.58
CA GLY A 70 -1.19 17.99 4.65
C GLY A 70 -2.00 17.44 3.48
N LEU A 71 -2.30 18.31 2.51
CA LEU A 71 -2.93 17.94 1.24
C LEU A 71 -1.84 17.65 0.20
N VAL A 72 -1.86 16.47 -0.41
CA VAL A 72 -1.07 16.13 -1.60
C VAL A 72 -1.97 16.11 -2.83
N ASN A 73 -1.53 16.75 -3.91
CA ASN A 73 -2.25 16.83 -5.18
C ASN A 73 -1.56 15.93 -6.21
N ILE A 74 -2.19 14.80 -6.52
CA ILE A 74 -1.62 13.75 -7.37
C ILE A 74 -2.23 13.82 -8.77
N MET A 75 -1.38 14.03 -9.77
CA MET A 75 -1.75 13.86 -11.17
C MET A 75 -1.39 12.45 -11.65
N SER A 76 -2.18 11.86 -12.55
CA SER A 76 -1.85 10.62 -13.26
C SER A 76 -1.75 10.91 -14.75
N THR A 77 -0.72 10.40 -15.42
CA THR A 77 -0.71 10.32 -16.89
C THR A 77 -1.71 9.27 -17.38
N ASP A 78 -1.85 9.14 -18.71
CA ASP A 78 -2.37 7.91 -19.30
C ASP A 78 -1.54 6.71 -18.83
N ILE A 79 -2.22 5.61 -18.50
CA ILE A 79 -1.63 4.33 -18.08
C ILE A 79 -2.16 3.24 -19.03
N ALA A 80 -1.24 2.59 -19.76
CA ALA A 80 -1.54 1.71 -20.89
C ALA A 80 -1.02 0.28 -20.71
N ASP A 81 -1.43 -0.62 -21.59
CA ASP A 81 -0.77 -1.91 -21.82
C ASP A 81 0.54 -1.71 -22.59
N ASN A 82 1.67 -1.83 -21.89
CA ASN A 82 3.02 -1.75 -22.47
C ASN A 82 3.53 -3.11 -22.95
N THR A 83 2.80 -4.20 -22.70
CA THR A 83 3.10 -5.54 -23.26
C THR A 83 2.65 -5.67 -24.71
N GLY A 84 1.67 -4.85 -25.13
CA GLY A 84 0.98 -4.94 -26.42
C GLY A 84 -0.01 -6.12 -26.52
N THR A 85 -0.12 -6.95 -25.49
CA THR A 85 -0.91 -8.19 -25.54
C THR A 85 -2.41 -7.94 -25.58
N ALA A 86 -2.91 -6.81 -25.05
CA ALA A 86 -4.31 -6.40 -25.22
C ALA A 86 -4.69 -6.28 -26.70
N ALA A 87 -3.76 -5.83 -27.56
CA ALA A 87 -3.99 -5.70 -28.99
C ALA A 87 -3.91 -7.04 -29.72
N THR A 88 -2.97 -7.93 -29.37
CA THR A 88 -2.78 -9.22 -30.06
C THR A 88 -3.79 -10.29 -29.63
N THR A 89 -4.48 -10.12 -28.50
CA THR A 89 -5.44 -11.10 -27.95
C THR A 89 -6.91 -10.69 -28.09
N GLY A 90 -7.20 -9.50 -28.64
CA GLY A 90 -8.57 -8.98 -28.71
C GLY A 90 -9.12 -8.51 -27.37
N GLY A 91 -8.27 -8.03 -26.46
CA GLY A 91 -8.67 -7.50 -25.15
C GLY A 91 -8.74 -8.53 -24.03
N GLU A 92 -7.82 -9.51 -23.98
CA GLU A 92 -7.73 -10.46 -22.84
C GLU A 92 -7.37 -9.76 -21.50
N ILE A 93 -6.76 -8.56 -21.62
CA ILE A 93 -6.57 -7.53 -20.59
C ILE A 93 -6.94 -6.15 -21.17
N GLN A 94 -7.17 -5.14 -20.32
CA GLN A 94 -7.49 -3.79 -20.74
C GLN A 94 -6.30 -3.09 -21.42
N ARG A 95 -6.53 -2.46 -22.59
CA ARG A 95 -5.51 -1.70 -23.33
C ARG A 95 -5.10 -0.37 -22.66
N ASN A 96 -6.00 0.23 -21.89
CA ASN A 96 -5.77 1.46 -21.12
C ASN A 96 -6.54 1.31 -19.80
N ILE A 97 -5.89 1.65 -18.69
CA ILE A 97 -6.42 1.51 -17.31
C ILE A 97 -6.55 2.86 -16.60
N THR A 98 -6.40 3.97 -17.31
CA THR A 98 -6.42 5.33 -16.76
C THR A 98 -7.73 5.61 -16.02
N GLU A 99 -8.89 5.20 -16.52
CA GLU A 99 -10.16 5.38 -15.78
C GLU A 99 -10.24 4.57 -14.47
N ILE A 100 -9.51 3.45 -14.38
CA ILE A 100 -9.32 2.72 -13.12
C ILE A 100 -8.45 3.56 -12.17
N MET A 101 -7.42 4.24 -12.67
CA MET A 101 -6.60 5.18 -11.90
C MET A 101 -7.40 6.39 -11.41
N LYS A 102 -8.16 7.07 -12.29
CA LYS A 102 -8.99 8.24 -11.93
C LYS A 102 -9.96 7.89 -10.80
N SER A 103 -10.69 6.78 -10.96
CA SER A 103 -11.64 6.31 -9.94
C SER A 103 -10.96 5.82 -8.66
N THR A 104 -9.79 5.18 -8.75
CA THR A 104 -9.00 4.76 -7.58
C THR A 104 -8.49 5.95 -6.78
N LEU A 105 -7.76 6.88 -7.41
CA LEU A 105 -7.21 8.07 -6.75
C LEU A 105 -8.30 8.94 -6.11
N ASN A 106 -9.40 9.17 -6.84
CA ASN A 106 -10.53 9.96 -6.35
C ASN A 106 -11.34 9.24 -5.24
N SER A 107 -11.15 7.93 -5.03
CA SER A 107 -11.81 7.18 -3.95
C SER A 107 -11.08 7.24 -2.59
N ILE A 108 -9.85 7.77 -2.55
CA ILE A 108 -9.06 7.89 -1.32
C ILE A 108 -9.56 9.06 -0.47
N GLY A 109 -9.60 10.26 -1.05
CA GLY A 109 -9.99 11.48 -0.36
C GLY A 109 -9.09 11.83 0.82
N GLY A 110 -9.65 12.47 1.86
CA GLY A 110 -8.88 12.93 3.01
C GLY A 110 -7.86 14.00 2.63
N GLY A 111 -6.58 13.74 2.89
CA GLY A 111 -5.44 14.57 2.45
C GLY A 111 -4.97 14.29 1.02
N VAL A 112 -5.68 13.47 0.22
CA VAL A 112 -5.31 13.17 -1.17
C VAL A 112 -6.30 13.82 -2.15
N GLY A 113 -5.80 14.78 -2.93
CA GLY A 113 -6.51 15.37 -4.06
C GLY A 113 -6.06 14.75 -5.38
N TYR A 114 -7.01 14.39 -6.26
CA TYR A 114 -6.70 13.96 -7.62
C TYR A 114 -6.77 15.15 -8.60
N VAL A 115 -5.71 15.37 -9.37
CA VAL A 115 -5.65 16.39 -10.43
C VAL A 115 -5.72 15.71 -11.80
N PRO A 116 -6.78 15.91 -12.60
CA PRO A 116 -6.89 15.26 -13.90
C PRO A 116 -5.89 15.80 -14.92
N TYR A 117 -5.19 14.89 -15.59
CA TYR A 117 -4.40 15.17 -16.78
C TYR A 117 -5.27 15.03 -18.03
N ASP A 118 -5.38 16.10 -18.81
CA ASP A 118 -5.94 16.10 -20.16
C ASP A 118 -5.28 17.23 -20.97
N PRO A 119 -4.22 16.92 -21.74
CA PRO A 119 -3.50 17.91 -22.54
C PRO A 119 -4.38 18.62 -23.57
N ALA A 120 -5.37 17.92 -24.16
CA ALA A 120 -6.24 18.50 -25.17
C ALA A 120 -7.21 19.50 -24.53
N PHE A 121 -7.82 19.16 -23.39
CA PHE A 121 -8.67 20.07 -22.62
C PHE A 121 -7.88 21.26 -22.05
N ILE A 122 -6.63 21.06 -21.64
CA ILE A 122 -5.72 22.13 -21.21
C ILE A 122 -5.41 23.07 -22.39
N GLN A 123 -4.93 22.55 -23.51
CA GLN A 123 -4.57 23.34 -24.69
C GLN A 123 -5.78 24.10 -25.25
N ASN A 124 -6.95 23.44 -25.34
CA ASN A 124 -8.17 24.06 -25.82
C ASN A 124 -8.66 25.20 -24.90
N GLN A 125 -8.51 25.09 -23.57
CA GLN A 125 -8.81 26.20 -22.66
C GLN A 125 -7.86 27.40 -22.84
N MET A 126 -6.57 27.15 -23.09
CA MET A 126 -5.61 28.22 -23.37
C MET A 126 -5.94 28.93 -24.70
N VAL A 127 -6.20 28.17 -25.77
CA VAL A 127 -6.50 28.71 -27.11
C VAL A 127 -7.85 29.44 -27.16
N THR A 128 -8.85 29.00 -26.41
CA THR A 128 -10.17 29.66 -26.34
C THR A 128 -10.22 30.85 -25.38
N GLY A 129 -9.19 31.08 -24.57
CA GLY A 129 -9.19 32.12 -23.53
C GLY A 129 -10.16 31.87 -22.37
N TYR A 130 -10.79 30.68 -22.31
CA TYR A 130 -11.84 30.37 -21.32
C TYR A 130 -11.30 30.22 -19.89
N SER A 131 -9.98 30.12 -19.71
CA SER A 131 -9.35 30.09 -18.39
C SER A 131 -7.94 30.68 -18.44
N SER A 132 -7.65 31.59 -17.50
CA SER A 132 -6.32 32.14 -17.22
C SER A 132 -5.39 31.18 -16.45
N PHE A 133 -5.89 30.01 -16.03
CA PHE A 133 -5.21 29.03 -15.18
C PHE A 133 -4.83 29.49 -13.75
N GLU A 134 -5.05 30.76 -13.39
CA GLU A 134 -4.67 31.38 -12.11
C GLU A 134 -5.15 30.62 -10.85
N ASN A 135 -6.36 30.07 -10.90
CA ASN A 135 -6.99 29.35 -9.78
C ASN A 135 -6.87 27.81 -9.89
N LYS A 136 -5.98 27.28 -10.74
CA LYS A 136 -5.82 25.84 -10.92
C LYS A 136 -4.75 25.26 -9.99
N ILE A 137 -5.08 24.12 -9.40
CA ILE A 137 -4.18 23.38 -8.50
C ILE A 137 -3.04 22.79 -9.33
N LYS A 138 -1.81 23.17 -8.98
CA LYS A 138 -0.59 22.52 -9.46
C LYS A 138 -0.41 21.19 -8.71
N PRO A 139 -0.09 20.07 -9.40
CA PRO A 139 0.20 18.81 -8.71
C PRO A 139 1.51 18.88 -7.92
N ASP A 140 1.57 18.13 -6.83
CA ASP A 140 2.77 17.92 -6.00
C ASP A 140 3.63 16.75 -6.50
N VAL A 141 3.00 15.81 -7.24
CA VAL A 141 3.62 14.68 -7.96
C VAL A 141 2.82 14.32 -9.21
N VAL A 142 3.52 13.79 -10.22
CA VAL A 142 2.92 13.11 -11.38
C VAL A 142 3.21 11.62 -11.27
N LEU A 143 2.16 10.80 -11.34
CA LEU A 143 2.22 9.35 -11.30
C LEU A 143 2.14 8.78 -12.72
N THR A 144 3.07 7.89 -13.04
CA THR A 144 3.25 7.24 -14.35
C THR A 144 3.38 5.74 -14.19
N GLY A 145 3.14 4.95 -15.24
CA GLY A 145 3.19 3.49 -15.16
C GLY A 145 2.53 2.78 -16.34
N GLY A 146 2.32 1.48 -16.22
CA GLY A 146 1.64 0.65 -17.22
C GLY A 146 1.56 -0.82 -16.83
N ILE A 147 0.81 -1.61 -17.61
CA ILE A 147 0.88 -3.07 -17.55
C ILE A 147 2.15 -3.50 -18.26
N THR A 148 3.08 -4.12 -17.54
CA THR A 148 4.46 -4.40 -17.99
C THR A 148 4.75 -5.88 -18.17
N GLU A 149 3.95 -6.77 -17.59
CA GLU A 149 3.99 -8.21 -17.81
C GLU A 149 2.58 -8.76 -18.03
N PHE A 150 2.41 -9.63 -19.03
CA PHE A 150 1.20 -10.43 -19.16
C PHE A 150 1.52 -11.80 -19.80
N ASP A 151 1.78 -12.80 -18.96
CA ASP A 151 2.07 -14.16 -19.43
C ASP A 151 0.83 -15.08 -19.37
N ARG A 152 0.75 -16.03 -20.30
CA ARG A 152 -0.39 -16.94 -20.51
C ARG A 152 0.08 -18.39 -20.60
N GLY A 153 -0.26 -19.20 -19.60
CA GLY A 153 -0.02 -20.64 -19.59
C GLY A 153 1.12 -21.11 -18.67
N LEU A 154 1.53 -20.30 -17.69
CA LEU A 154 2.62 -20.55 -16.73
C LEU A 154 2.61 -21.95 -16.09
N GLU A 155 1.43 -22.56 -15.96
CA GLU A 155 1.31 -24.01 -15.97
C GLU A 155 0.27 -24.45 -17.01
N THR A 156 0.64 -25.46 -17.79
CA THR A 156 -0.29 -26.30 -18.56
C THR A 156 0.09 -27.77 -18.33
N ARG A 157 0.11 -28.20 -17.05
CA ARG A 157 0.38 -29.59 -16.67
C ARG A 157 -0.84 -30.46 -16.99
N GLY A 158 -1.02 -30.77 -18.28
CA GLY A 158 -1.93 -31.83 -18.68
C GLY A 158 -1.35 -33.17 -18.27
N GLU A 159 -2.01 -33.87 -17.34
CA GLU A 159 -1.77 -35.29 -17.13
C GLU A 159 -2.37 -36.09 -18.29
N GLY A 160 -1.72 -35.95 -19.45
CA GLY A 160 -1.78 -36.96 -20.50
C GLY A 160 -1.12 -38.22 -19.98
N MET A 161 -1.89 -39.09 -19.34
CA MET A 161 -1.43 -40.44 -19.07
C MET A 161 -1.37 -41.16 -20.42
N ASP A 162 -0.20 -41.08 -21.08
CA ASP A 162 0.17 -41.84 -22.27
C ASP A 162 0.35 -43.33 -21.91
N ALA A 163 -0.70 -43.90 -21.32
CA ALA A 163 -0.95 -45.32 -21.30
C ALA A 163 -1.27 -45.75 -22.74
N ALA A 164 -0.22 -45.82 -23.56
CA ALA A 164 -0.18 -46.54 -24.83
C ALA A 164 -0.27 -48.04 -24.54
N ALA A 165 -1.40 -48.45 -23.94
CA ALA A 165 -1.75 -49.81 -23.61
C ALA A 165 -2.01 -50.55 -24.92
N THR A 166 -0.95 -51.07 -25.53
CA THR A 166 -1.01 -52.01 -26.65
C THR A 166 -1.54 -53.37 -26.18
N ALA A 167 -2.78 -53.35 -25.68
CA ALA A 167 -3.59 -54.52 -25.44
C ALA A 167 -3.79 -55.22 -26.78
N ASN A 168 -2.95 -56.22 -27.05
CA ASN A 168 -3.07 -57.07 -28.22
C ASN A 168 -4.36 -57.88 -28.09
N ILE A 169 -5.47 -57.36 -28.64
CA ILE A 169 -6.77 -58.03 -28.65
C ILE A 169 -6.64 -59.30 -29.50
N LYS A 170 -6.41 -60.41 -28.80
CA LYS A 170 -6.02 -61.71 -29.35
C LYS A 170 -7.18 -62.42 -30.07
N GLY A 171 -7.62 -61.84 -31.19
CA GLY A 171 -8.72 -62.36 -32.02
C GLY A 171 -9.01 -61.57 -33.30
N ILE A 172 -8.68 -60.27 -33.40
CA ILE A 172 -9.09 -59.44 -34.54
C ILE A 172 -8.04 -59.51 -35.67
N LYS A 173 -8.27 -60.37 -36.67
CA LYS A 173 -7.54 -60.37 -37.95
C LYS A 173 -8.15 -59.36 -38.93
N THR A 174 -7.89 -58.07 -38.73
CA THR A 174 -8.27 -57.04 -39.70
C THR A 174 -7.17 -55.99 -39.84
N SER A 175 -6.50 -55.95 -40.99
CA SER A 175 -5.51 -54.91 -41.32
C SER A 175 -6.23 -53.65 -41.78
N LEU A 176 -6.64 -52.81 -40.83
CA LEU A 176 -7.12 -51.46 -41.10
C LEU A 176 -5.92 -50.52 -41.36
N PRO A 177 -5.94 -49.67 -42.40
CA PRO A 177 -4.93 -48.63 -42.58
C PRO A 177 -4.92 -47.63 -41.43
N SER A 178 -3.77 -47.00 -41.19
CA SER A 178 -3.54 -46.10 -40.06
C SER A 178 -4.10 -44.68 -40.28
N GLU A 179 -5.39 -44.55 -40.55
CA GLU A 179 -6.08 -43.25 -40.49
C GLU A 179 -6.50 -42.92 -39.06
N GLN A 180 -6.10 -41.73 -38.60
CA GLN A 180 -6.16 -41.32 -37.20
C GLN A 180 -7.56 -40.82 -36.81
N VAL A 181 -8.55 -41.72 -36.70
CA VAL A 181 -9.87 -41.41 -36.12
C VAL A 181 -9.76 -41.36 -34.58
N GLY A 182 -8.98 -40.40 -34.08
CA GLY A 182 -8.85 -40.08 -32.66
C GLY A 182 -10.12 -39.42 -32.15
N ALA A 183 -11.07 -40.21 -31.63
CA ALA A 183 -12.27 -39.72 -30.98
C ALA A 183 -11.93 -39.03 -29.65
N ASN A 184 -11.56 -37.75 -29.71
CA ASN A 184 -11.09 -36.94 -28.58
C ASN A 184 -12.20 -36.61 -27.57
N PHE A 185 -12.72 -37.61 -26.86
CA PHE A 185 -13.52 -37.45 -25.64
C PHE A 185 -12.66 -37.08 -24.42
N GLY A 186 -11.71 -36.15 -24.63
CA GLY A 186 -10.87 -35.58 -23.59
C GLY A 186 -11.51 -34.32 -23.01
N ASN A 187 -12.37 -34.46 -21.99
CA ASN A 187 -12.81 -33.32 -21.17
C ASN A 187 -11.71 -32.89 -20.18
N THR A 188 -10.49 -32.70 -20.71
CA THR A 188 -9.24 -32.64 -19.94
C THR A 188 -9.02 -31.21 -19.44
N GLY A 189 -9.23 -31.01 -18.14
CA GLY A 189 -9.20 -29.69 -17.50
C GLY A 189 -7.83 -29.03 -17.51
N LYS A 190 -7.58 -28.17 -18.51
CA LYS A 190 -6.37 -27.32 -18.57
C LYS A 190 -6.48 -26.15 -17.58
N THR A 191 -5.84 -26.30 -16.42
CA THR A 191 -5.70 -25.31 -15.34
C THR A 191 -4.74 -24.18 -15.73
N GLY A 192 -5.12 -23.37 -16.72
CA GLY A 192 -4.30 -22.25 -17.19
C GLY A 192 -4.04 -21.23 -16.08
N LYS A 193 -2.77 -21.07 -15.71
CA LYS A 193 -2.26 -19.90 -14.98
C LYS A 193 -1.96 -18.76 -15.95
N ALA A 194 -2.16 -17.52 -15.52
CA ALA A 194 -1.70 -16.32 -16.21
C ALA A 194 -1.16 -15.32 -15.19
N ARG A 195 -0.11 -14.56 -15.52
CA ARG A 195 0.49 -13.56 -14.63
C ARG A 195 0.29 -12.18 -15.21
N ILE A 196 -0.01 -11.21 -14.35
CA ILE A 196 -0.16 -9.79 -14.73
C ILE A 196 0.73 -8.97 -13.80
N THR A 197 1.59 -8.11 -14.33
CA THR A 197 2.39 -7.16 -13.53
C THR A 197 2.10 -5.74 -13.97
N ILE A 198 1.98 -4.84 -13.01
CA ILE A 198 1.81 -3.40 -13.21
C ILE A 198 2.90 -2.68 -12.42
N ASP A 199 3.60 -1.78 -13.10
CA ASP A 199 4.64 -0.92 -12.51
C ASP A 199 4.16 0.53 -12.46
N PHE A 200 4.50 1.23 -11.37
CA PHE A 200 4.26 2.67 -11.21
C PHE A 200 5.49 3.40 -10.66
N ASN A 201 5.65 4.66 -11.05
CA ASN A 201 6.72 5.56 -10.66
C ASN A 201 6.15 6.97 -10.39
N MET A 202 6.69 7.69 -9.41
CA MET A 202 6.41 9.14 -9.26
C MET A 202 7.51 10.00 -9.90
N ILE A 203 7.09 11.14 -10.43
CA ILE A 203 7.91 12.19 -11.02
C ILE A 203 7.56 13.51 -10.33
N ASP A 204 8.58 14.31 -10.00
CA ASP A 204 8.36 15.69 -9.55
C ASP A 204 8.03 16.61 -10.75
N PRO A 205 6.88 17.31 -10.77
CA PRO A 205 6.49 18.19 -11.87
C PRO A 205 7.32 19.48 -11.99
N ASN A 206 8.24 19.78 -11.07
CA ASN A 206 9.11 20.96 -11.17
C ASN A 206 10.40 20.67 -11.96
N THR A 207 11.04 19.55 -11.65
CA THR A 207 12.31 19.08 -12.22
C THR A 207 12.14 18.11 -13.38
N LEU A 208 10.96 17.46 -13.49
CA LEU A 208 10.66 16.33 -14.39
C LEU A 208 11.53 15.08 -14.14
N THR A 209 12.20 14.98 -12.98
CA THR A 209 12.93 13.77 -12.57
C THR A 209 12.04 12.80 -11.81
N GLY A 210 12.29 11.49 -11.97
CA GLY A 210 11.69 10.46 -11.13
C GLY A 210 12.16 10.60 -9.68
N ILE A 211 11.25 10.47 -8.73
CA ILE A 211 11.56 10.62 -7.30
C ILE A 211 12.23 9.32 -6.80
N PRO A 212 13.40 9.38 -6.12
CA PRO A 212 14.11 8.17 -5.66
C PRO A 212 13.22 7.30 -4.75
N LYS A 213 13.41 5.98 -4.82
CA LYS A 213 12.65 4.93 -4.10
C LYS A 213 11.12 4.92 -4.33
N MET A 214 10.53 5.94 -4.97
CA MET A 214 9.08 6.09 -5.24
C MET A 214 8.62 5.31 -6.47
N THR A 215 8.78 4.00 -6.38
CA THR A 215 8.28 3.03 -7.35
C THR A 215 7.47 1.93 -6.65
N THR A 216 6.63 1.23 -7.41
CA THR A 216 6.13 -0.09 -7.01
C THR A 216 5.93 -1.00 -8.21
N THR A 217 6.12 -2.29 -7.94
CA THR A 217 5.93 -3.42 -8.85
C THR A 217 5.04 -4.41 -8.12
N ASN A 218 3.83 -4.66 -8.64
CA ASN A 218 2.96 -5.72 -8.12
C ASN A 218 2.62 -6.70 -9.24
N SER A 219 2.77 -8.00 -8.95
CA SER A 219 2.36 -9.09 -9.83
C SER A 219 1.19 -9.85 -9.22
N MET A 220 0.23 -10.25 -10.04
CA MET A 220 -0.84 -11.17 -9.66
C MET A 220 -0.87 -12.38 -10.60
N GLU A 221 -0.73 -13.58 -10.04
CA GLU A 221 -1.05 -14.82 -10.74
C GLU A 221 -2.55 -15.11 -10.65
N VAL A 222 -3.16 -15.43 -11.79
CA VAL A 222 -4.59 -15.68 -12.02
C VAL A 222 -4.75 -17.13 -12.44
N HIS A 223 -5.35 -17.95 -11.56
CA HIS A 223 -5.57 -19.37 -11.80
C HIS A 223 -6.97 -19.62 -12.36
N LYS A 224 -7.13 -20.39 -13.45
CA LYS A 224 -8.46 -20.82 -13.92
C LYS A 224 -8.91 -22.11 -13.24
N ALA A 225 -9.82 -22.04 -12.27
CA ALA A 225 -10.50 -23.23 -11.74
C ALA A 225 -11.47 -23.83 -12.78
N MET A 226 -11.71 -25.14 -12.68
CA MET A 226 -12.44 -25.92 -13.70
C MET A 226 -13.92 -26.21 -13.38
N LYS A 227 -14.34 -26.14 -12.10
CA LYS A 227 -15.68 -26.60 -11.67
C LYS A 227 -16.68 -25.46 -11.40
N GLU A 228 -16.18 -24.35 -10.87
CA GLU A 228 -16.93 -23.10 -10.68
C GLU A 228 -16.09 -21.91 -11.20
N LYS A 229 -16.70 -20.71 -11.30
CA LYS A 229 -16.09 -19.52 -11.94
C LYS A 229 -15.05 -18.83 -11.06
N GLU A 230 -14.07 -19.60 -10.59
CA GLU A 230 -13.20 -19.20 -9.49
C GLU A 230 -11.78 -18.94 -9.97
N ILE A 231 -11.22 -17.83 -9.50
CA ILE A 231 -9.81 -17.49 -9.66
C ILE A 231 -9.22 -17.33 -8.27
N GLY A 232 -8.34 -18.25 -7.91
CA GLY A 232 -7.33 -18.02 -6.89
C GLY A 232 -6.28 -17.05 -7.43
N LEU A 233 -5.82 -16.16 -6.55
CA LEU A 233 -4.95 -15.04 -6.88
C LEU A 233 -3.73 -15.02 -5.96
N THR A 234 -2.52 -15.14 -6.50
CA THR A 234 -1.28 -14.98 -5.71
C THR A 234 -0.70 -13.60 -5.98
N LEU A 235 -0.69 -12.73 -4.96
CA LEU A 235 -0.14 -11.36 -5.03
C LEU A 235 1.32 -11.35 -4.58
N PHE A 236 2.20 -10.87 -5.45
CA PHE A 236 3.61 -10.61 -5.17
C PHE A 236 3.91 -9.11 -5.25
N GLY A 237 4.75 -8.63 -4.35
CA GLY A 237 5.20 -7.24 -4.27
C GLY A 237 6.03 -7.03 -3.01
N PRO A 238 6.70 -5.87 -2.84
CA PRO A 238 7.62 -5.62 -1.72
C PRO A 238 6.94 -5.80 -0.35
N THR A 239 5.66 -5.45 -0.22
CA THR A 239 4.88 -5.59 1.01
C THR A 239 4.46 -7.03 1.34
N PHE A 240 4.30 -7.93 0.37
CA PHE A 240 3.65 -9.24 0.59
C PHE A 240 4.63 -10.42 0.67
N GLY A 241 5.89 -10.23 0.23
CA GLY A 241 6.93 -11.26 0.33
C GLY A 241 6.63 -12.52 -0.49
N LEU A 242 7.22 -13.66 -0.08
CA LEU A 242 7.07 -14.95 -0.76
C LEU A 242 5.80 -15.72 -0.38
N LYS A 243 5.08 -15.29 0.66
CA LYS A 243 3.78 -15.86 1.07
C LYS A 243 2.64 -15.08 0.43
N GLY A 244 2.56 -15.11 -0.90
CA GLY A 244 1.52 -14.39 -1.63
C GLY A 244 0.11 -14.82 -1.19
N SER A 245 -0.64 -13.90 -0.59
CA SER A 245 -1.96 -14.16 -0.02
C SER A 245 -2.96 -14.62 -1.09
N VAL A 246 -3.57 -15.79 -0.93
CA VAL A 246 -4.55 -16.34 -1.89
C VAL A 246 -5.87 -15.57 -1.77
N LYS A 247 -6.16 -14.69 -2.74
CA LYS A 247 -7.41 -13.90 -2.79
C LYS A 247 -8.30 -14.38 -3.95
N LYS A 248 -9.58 -14.01 -3.96
CA LYS A 248 -10.61 -14.61 -4.86
C LYS A 248 -11.28 -13.58 -5.74
N VAL A 249 -11.08 -13.69 -7.06
CA VAL A 249 -11.32 -12.60 -8.04
C VAL A 249 -12.23 -13.05 -9.18
N GLN A 250 -12.98 -12.12 -9.80
CA GLN A 250 -13.84 -12.40 -10.96
C GLN A 250 -13.21 -11.93 -12.29
N GLY A 251 -12.13 -12.61 -12.68
CA GLY A 251 -11.50 -12.43 -14.00
C GLY A 251 -10.28 -11.50 -14.00
N ARG A 252 -9.49 -11.57 -15.08
CA ARG A 252 -8.25 -10.79 -15.27
C ARG A 252 -8.47 -9.28 -15.22
N HIS A 253 -9.59 -8.81 -15.74
CA HIS A 253 -9.95 -7.39 -15.71
C HIS A 253 -10.08 -6.84 -14.28
N GLU A 254 -10.56 -7.68 -13.34
CA GLU A 254 -10.68 -7.31 -11.94
C GLU A 254 -9.35 -7.52 -11.18
N ALA A 255 -8.52 -8.48 -11.58
CA ALA A 255 -7.13 -8.58 -11.10
C ALA A 255 -6.32 -7.30 -11.45
N VAL A 256 -6.49 -6.77 -12.66
CA VAL A 256 -5.93 -5.46 -13.06
C VAL A 256 -6.46 -4.31 -12.19
N ARG A 257 -7.74 -4.30 -11.83
CA ARG A 257 -8.29 -3.32 -10.86
C ARG A 257 -7.62 -3.47 -9.50
N LEU A 258 -7.50 -4.68 -8.98
CA LEU A 258 -6.91 -4.95 -7.67
C LEU A 258 -5.41 -4.59 -7.63
N LEU A 259 -4.66 -4.84 -8.71
CA LEU A 259 -3.28 -4.37 -8.88
C LEU A 259 -3.18 -2.85 -8.80
N VAL A 260 -4.04 -2.12 -9.53
CA VAL A 260 -4.10 -0.65 -9.45
C VAL A 260 -4.38 -0.20 -8.01
N GLN A 261 -5.39 -0.77 -7.35
CA GLN A 261 -5.78 -0.33 -6.01
C GLN A 261 -4.71 -0.58 -4.95
N VAL A 262 -4.09 -1.77 -4.92
CA VAL A 262 -3.01 -2.05 -3.98
C VAL A 262 -1.75 -1.21 -4.26
N SER A 263 -1.45 -0.98 -5.54
CA SER A 263 -0.34 -0.11 -5.93
C SER A 263 -0.56 1.32 -5.46
N MET A 264 -1.78 1.88 -5.55
CA MET A 264 -2.04 3.25 -5.07
C MET A 264 -1.93 3.35 -3.54
N VAL A 265 -2.37 2.33 -2.79
CA VAL A 265 -2.18 2.30 -1.34
C VAL A 265 -0.69 2.29 -0.96
N GLN A 266 0.13 1.47 -1.64
CA GLN A 266 1.58 1.45 -1.46
C GLN A 266 2.26 2.77 -1.85
N MET A 267 2.01 3.27 -3.06
CA MET A 267 2.71 4.44 -3.61
C MET A 267 2.45 5.69 -2.79
N ILE A 268 1.18 5.95 -2.45
CA ILE A 268 0.77 7.13 -1.69
C ILE A 268 1.13 6.97 -0.22
N GLY A 269 0.98 5.75 0.32
CA GLY A 269 1.43 5.42 1.66
C GLY A 269 2.92 5.69 1.85
N LYS A 270 3.76 5.11 0.99
CA LYS A 270 5.22 5.30 1.00
C LYS A 270 5.61 6.78 0.87
N TYR A 271 5.04 7.49 -0.10
CA TYR A 271 5.34 8.91 -0.36
C TYR A 271 4.96 9.87 0.79
N LEU A 272 3.94 9.53 1.57
CA LEU A 272 3.53 10.27 2.78
C LEU A 272 4.09 9.68 4.08
N ASN A 273 5.08 8.77 3.97
CA ASN A 273 5.73 8.05 5.07
C ASN A 273 4.78 7.28 6.01
N LEU A 274 3.64 6.81 5.49
CA LEU A 274 2.57 6.17 6.26
C LEU A 274 2.76 4.65 6.37
N PRO A 275 2.34 4.03 7.51
CA PRO A 275 2.37 2.58 7.71
C PRO A 275 1.22 1.86 6.97
N TYR A 276 1.15 2.07 5.65
CA TYR A 276 0.05 1.68 4.77
C TYR A 276 -0.21 0.18 4.73
N TRP A 277 0.79 -0.65 5.05
CA TRP A 277 0.67 -2.11 5.10
C TRP A 277 -0.44 -2.56 6.06
N ARG A 278 -0.68 -1.80 7.13
CA ARG A 278 -1.77 -2.01 8.10
C ARG A 278 -3.18 -1.91 7.49
N LEU A 279 -3.30 -1.46 6.24
CA LEU A 279 -4.54 -1.38 5.46
C LEU A 279 -4.74 -2.58 4.50
N LEU A 280 -3.72 -3.43 4.32
CA LEU A 280 -3.67 -4.45 3.26
C LEU A 280 -3.96 -5.89 3.74
N GLY A 281 -4.06 -6.09 5.06
CA GLY A 281 -4.32 -7.36 5.74
C GLY A 281 -3.10 -7.86 6.54
N ASP A 282 -3.30 -8.89 7.35
CA ASP A 282 -2.27 -9.38 8.29
C ASP A 282 -1.06 -10.04 7.59
N ASP A 283 -1.20 -10.41 6.31
CA ASP A 283 -0.10 -10.89 5.45
C ASP A 283 0.86 -9.77 4.98
N ALA A 284 0.55 -8.50 5.26
CA ALA A 284 1.30 -7.34 4.77
C ALA A 284 2.45 -6.96 5.73
N ASN A 285 3.67 -7.13 5.24
CA ASN A 285 4.91 -6.79 5.95
C ASN A 285 5.16 -5.27 5.92
N PRO A 286 5.85 -4.70 6.91
CA PRO A 286 6.31 -3.31 6.86
C PRO A 286 7.14 -2.99 5.62
N ASP A 287 6.96 -1.80 5.04
CA ASP A 287 7.77 -1.32 3.92
C ASP A 287 9.14 -0.84 4.42
N PRO A 288 10.26 -1.45 3.99
CA PRO A 288 11.58 -1.05 4.46
C PRO A 288 11.94 0.40 4.11
N ILE A 289 11.36 0.99 3.06
CA ILE A 289 11.64 2.39 2.67
C ILE A 289 10.99 3.37 3.66
N VAL A 290 9.78 3.05 4.14
CA VAL A 290 9.10 3.83 5.19
C VAL A 290 9.83 3.67 6.53
N LEU A 291 10.30 2.46 6.86
CA LEU A 291 11.08 2.24 8.07
C LEU A 291 12.43 2.99 8.03
N GLU A 292 13.17 2.90 6.92
CA GLU A 292 14.44 3.61 6.69
C GLU A 292 14.27 5.13 6.87
N SER A 293 13.25 5.72 6.22
CA SER A 293 12.94 7.14 6.37
C SER A 293 12.59 7.53 7.82
N LEU A 294 11.86 6.68 8.56
CA LEU A 294 11.57 6.92 9.98
C LEU A 294 12.81 6.79 10.89
N GLU A 295 13.79 5.96 10.53
CA GLU A 295 15.09 5.90 11.20
C GLU A 295 15.91 7.18 10.93
N GLU A 296 15.99 7.62 9.68
CA GLU A 296 16.67 8.86 9.29
C GLU A 296 16.05 10.08 10.00
N ILE A 297 14.72 10.17 10.03
CA ILE A 297 13.98 11.20 10.76
C ILE A 297 14.33 11.17 12.25
N TYR A 298 14.34 9.99 12.89
CA TYR A 298 14.74 9.86 14.30
C TYR A 298 16.17 10.36 14.54
N TYR A 299 17.12 10.02 13.68
CA TYR A 299 18.52 10.45 13.82
C TYR A 299 18.74 11.93 13.48
N SER A 300 17.90 12.55 12.64
CA SER A 300 17.96 13.98 12.28
C SER A 300 17.56 14.93 13.42
N MET A 301 16.85 14.45 14.44
CA MET A 301 16.18 15.27 15.45
C MET A 301 16.94 15.34 16.77
N ASP A 302 16.86 16.49 17.45
CA ASP A 302 17.25 16.58 18.87
C ASP A 302 16.26 15.85 19.78
N ASP A 303 16.65 15.61 21.04
CA ASP A 303 15.84 14.82 21.97
C ASP A 303 14.56 15.53 22.44
N ALA A 304 14.48 16.87 22.36
CA ALA A 304 13.26 17.62 22.67
C ALA A 304 12.25 17.53 21.51
N ALA A 305 12.72 17.64 20.27
CA ALA A 305 11.91 17.44 19.07
C ALA A 305 11.35 16.01 19.01
N LYS A 306 12.17 14.98 19.31
CA LYS A 306 11.70 13.58 19.47
C LYS A 306 10.59 13.47 20.52
N THR A 307 10.76 14.08 21.68
CA THR A 307 9.78 14.01 22.76
C THR A 307 8.48 14.74 22.42
N ALA A 308 8.55 15.92 21.80
CA ALA A 308 7.37 16.65 21.34
C ALA A 308 6.57 15.85 20.29
N ALA A 309 7.24 15.16 19.37
CA ALA A 309 6.61 14.28 18.39
C ALA A 309 5.89 13.10 19.07
N VAL A 310 6.56 12.44 20.01
CA VAL A 310 6.03 11.29 20.73
C VAL A 310 4.90 11.67 21.68
N GLN A 311 4.94 12.84 22.34
CA GLN A 311 3.82 13.38 23.11
C GLN A 311 2.56 13.54 22.24
N GLN A 312 2.70 14.11 21.04
CA GLN A 312 1.60 14.21 20.08
C GLN A 312 1.03 12.84 19.71
N TRP A 313 1.89 11.86 19.39
CA TRP A 313 1.43 10.53 18.98
C TRP A 313 0.78 9.74 20.12
N LEU A 314 1.34 9.82 21.33
CA LEU A 314 0.72 9.25 22.54
C LEU A 314 -0.64 9.91 22.82
N TYR A 315 -0.82 11.20 22.54
CA TYR A 315 -2.13 11.84 22.59
C TYR A 315 -3.13 11.27 21.56
N ILE A 316 -2.67 10.90 20.36
CA ILE A 316 -3.50 10.18 19.36
C ILE A 316 -3.83 8.75 19.82
N HIS A 317 -2.87 8.03 20.42
CA HIS A 317 -3.10 6.70 21.05
C HIS A 317 -4.08 6.75 22.22
N GLY A 318 -4.17 7.90 22.89
CA GLY A 318 -5.21 8.21 23.85
C GLY A 318 -4.74 8.64 25.25
N TYR A 319 -3.44 8.89 25.41
CA TYR A 319 -2.86 9.40 26.66
C TYR A 319 -2.96 10.92 26.71
N ASP A 320 -3.72 11.47 27.66
CA ASP A 320 -3.90 12.93 27.80
C ASP A 320 -2.66 13.60 28.39
N LEU A 321 -1.70 13.91 27.50
CA LEU A 321 -0.42 14.55 27.77
C LEU A 321 -0.42 16.05 27.42
N GLN A 322 0.48 16.80 28.05
CA GLN A 322 0.83 18.16 27.64
C GLN A 322 1.98 18.12 26.61
N MET A 323 1.97 19.06 25.66
CA MET A 323 3.00 19.17 24.60
C MET A 323 4.20 19.99 25.12
N THR A 324 4.91 19.46 26.12
CA THR A 324 6.01 20.16 26.81
C THR A 324 7.34 20.10 26.07
N GLY A 325 7.53 19.12 25.17
CA GLY A 325 8.81 18.81 24.54
C GLY A 325 9.88 18.28 25.52
N GLN A 326 9.49 17.99 26.77
CA GLN A 326 10.36 17.47 27.82
C GLN A 326 9.89 16.08 28.25
N LEU A 327 10.83 15.19 28.58
CA LEU A 327 10.49 13.83 29.01
C LEU A 327 10.07 13.83 30.49
N ASP A 328 8.92 14.44 30.75
CA ASP A 328 8.30 14.56 32.06
C ASP A 328 7.67 13.24 32.56
N SER A 329 7.33 13.19 33.84
CA SER A 329 6.81 11.98 34.49
C SER A 329 5.45 11.51 33.94
N GLN A 330 4.67 12.38 33.28
CA GLN A 330 3.44 11.97 32.60
C GLN A 330 3.79 11.27 31.28
N THR A 331 4.74 11.82 30.53
CA THR A 331 5.25 11.25 29.28
C THR A 331 5.95 9.91 29.52
N GLU A 332 6.80 9.80 30.55
CA GLU A 332 7.41 8.52 30.96
C GLU A 332 6.36 7.48 31.39
N ALA A 333 5.32 7.90 32.12
CA ALA A 333 4.24 7.00 32.54
C ALA A 333 3.28 6.60 31.40
N ALA A 334 3.21 7.38 30.33
CA ALA A 334 2.52 7.00 29.09
C ALA A 334 3.37 6.03 28.26
N LEU A 335 4.68 6.29 28.13
CA LEU A 335 5.64 5.40 27.48
C LEU A 335 5.66 4.01 28.14
N ALA A 336 5.77 3.93 29.47
CA ALA A 336 5.74 2.66 30.21
C ALA A 336 4.39 1.90 30.12
N LYS A 337 3.30 2.57 29.71
CA LYS A 337 1.99 1.94 29.43
C LYS A 337 1.84 1.51 27.98
N PHE A 338 2.54 2.15 27.06
CA PHE A 338 2.55 1.82 25.63
C PHE A 338 3.53 0.68 25.35
N ASP A 339 4.77 0.82 25.83
CA ASP A 339 5.84 -0.18 25.78
C ASP A 339 6.25 -0.58 27.21
N PRO A 340 5.85 -1.77 27.68
CA PRO A 340 6.27 -2.30 28.98
C PRO A 340 7.78 -2.55 29.13
N ALA A 341 8.57 -2.47 28.05
CA ALA A 341 10.04 -2.50 28.11
C ALA A 341 10.66 -1.10 28.35
N TYR A 342 9.89 -0.01 28.30
CA TYR A 342 10.38 1.33 28.59
C TYR A 342 10.80 1.47 30.07
N GLN A 343 12.06 1.83 30.29
CA GLN A 343 12.61 2.07 31.62
C GLN A 343 12.40 3.53 32.01
N ILE A 344 11.53 3.77 33.00
CA ILE A 344 11.32 5.08 33.63
C ILE A 344 12.64 5.57 34.22
N GLY A 345 13.00 6.83 33.95
CA GLY A 345 14.28 7.44 34.30
C GLY A 345 15.39 7.24 33.25
N SER A 346 15.13 6.58 32.12
CA SER A 346 16.09 6.43 31.01
C SER A 346 16.43 7.76 30.30
N LYS A 347 15.55 8.76 30.40
CA LYS A 347 15.69 10.11 29.82
C LYS A 347 15.84 10.17 28.29
N LYS A 348 15.59 9.05 27.58
CA LYS A 348 15.68 8.95 26.12
C LYS A 348 14.63 8.00 25.60
N ILE A 349 14.01 8.37 24.48
CA ILE A 349 13.13 7.49 23.70
C ILE A 349 14.00 6.73 22.69
N SER A 350 13.88 5.40 22.63
CA SER A 350 14.65 4.59 21.66
C SER A 350 14.11 4.76 20.24
N LYS A 351 14.96 4.46 19.24
CA LYS A 351 14.58 4.40 17.82
C LYS A 351 13.37 3.48 17.62
N ASP A 352 13.42 2.30 18.23
CA ASP A 352 12.40 1.26 18.07
C ASP A 352 11.07 1.68 18.73
N GLN A 353 11.12 2.37 19.87
CA GLN A 353 9.95 2.96 20.53
C GLN A 353 9.33 4.08 19.69
N PHE A 354 10.15 4.97 19.14
CA PHE A 354 9.70 6.06 18.27
C PHE A 354 8.95 5.53 17.04
N ILE A 355 9.54 4.53 16.37
CA ILE A 355 8.94 3.86 15.20
C ILE A 355 7.71 3.05 15.58
N ALA A 356 7.72 2.32 16.71
CA ALA A 356 6.55 1.58 17.18
C ALA A 356 5.38 2.51 17.49
N ILE A 357 5.59 3.61 18.21
CA ILE A 357 4.55 4.59 18.54
C ILE A 357 3.97 5.20 17.26
N TYR A 358 4.81 5.63 16.31
CA TYR A 358 4.35 6.19 15.04
C TYR A 358 3.56 5.16 14.20
N THR A 359 4.18 4.03 13.87
CA THR A 359 3.62 3.04 12.93
C THR A 359 2.34 2.39 13.45
N THR A 360 2.15 2.32 14.78
CA THR A 360 0.95 1.75 15.40
C THR A 360 -0.19 2.72 15.61
N MET A 361 -0.02 4.05 15.41
CA MET A 361 -1.07 5.06 15.68
C MET A 361 -2.44 4.63 15.11
N PRO A 362 -3.53 4.70 15.91
CA PRO A 362 -4.85 4.26 15.48
C PRO A 362 -5.38 5.14 14.35
N PHE A 363 -5.97 4.56 13.29
CA PHE A 363 -6.48 5.27 12.12
C PHE A 363 -8.02 5.23 12.03
N ARG A 364 -8.71 5.35 13.18
CA ARG A 364 -10.18 5.39 13.30
C ARG A 364 -10.67 6.82 13.57
N ASP A 365 -11.97 7.07 13.46
CA ASP A 365 -12.56 8.40 13.65
C ASP A 365 -12.27 9.03 15.03
N GLU A 366 -12.13 8.22 16.09
CA GLU A 366 -11.71 8.69 17.43
C GLU A 366 -10.31 9.33 17.39
N ALA A 367 -9.37 8.70 16.70
CA ALA A 367 -8.01 9.18 16.54
C ALA A 367 -7.95 10.44 15.66
N ARG A 368 -8.82 10.51 14.64
CA ARG A 368 -9.03 11.69 13.80
C ARG A 368 -9.63 12.85 14.61
N ALA A 369 -10.54 12.56 15.53
CA ALA A 369 -11.09 13.55 16.47
C ALA A 369 -10.02 14.06 17.44
N ARG A 370 -9.18 13.17 18.01
CA ARG A 370 -8.01 13.57 18.83
C ARG A 370 -6.99 14.39 18.04
N ARG A 371 -6.67 14.03 16.78
CA ARG A 371 -5.79 14.86 15.92
C ARG A 371 -6.38 16.24 15.67
N LYS A 372 -7.69 16.35 15.41
CA LYS A 372 -8.36 17.66 15.28
C LYS A 372 -8.29 18.48 16.58
N ALA A 373 -8.49 17.87 17.74
CA ALA A 373 -8.36 18.54 19.04
C ALA A 373 -6.91 19.01 19.30
N LEU A 374 -5.93 18.14 19.05
CA LEU A 374 -4.50 18.45 19.17
C LEU A 374 -4.09 19.62 18.27
N ASN A 375 -4.51 19.62 17.00
CA ASN A 375 -4.19 20.69 16.06
C ASN A 375 -4.83 22.03 16.47
N ASN A 376 -5.99 22.03 17.13
CA ASN A 376 -6.57 23.23 17.73
C ASN A 376 -5.73 23.72 18.93
N ILE A 377 -5.36 22.82 19.86
CA ILE A 377 -4.53 23.14 21.04
C ILE A 377 -3.19 23.76 20.63
N LEU A 378 -2.53 23.18 19.61
CA LEU A 378 -1.27 23.70 19.07
C LEU A 378 -1.45 25.08 18.41
N TYR A 379 -2.56 25.31 17.70
CA TYR A 379 -2.88 26.62 17.11
C TYR A 379 -3.17 27.69 18.17
N GLU A 380 -3.95 27.35 19.20
CA GLU A 380 -4.25 28.25 20.32
C GLU A 380 -2.98 28.61 21.12
N ALA A 381 -2.09 27.65 21.34
CA ALA A 381 -0.78 27.88 21.97
C ALA A 381 0.12 28.80 21.13
N ALA A 382 0.15 28.63 19.80
CA ALA A 382 0.92 29.49 18.89
C ALA A 382 0.39 30.94 18.92
N MET A 383 -0.92 31.13 18.81
CA MET A 383 -1.56 32.46 18.88
C MET A 383 -1.32 33.15 20.23
N ALA A 384 -1.32 32.40 21.34
CA ALA A 384 -0.97 32.93 22.65
C ALA A 384 0.51 33.33 22.76
N ALA A 385 1.42 32.54 22.17
CA ALA A 385 2.84 32.87 22.12
C ALA A 385 3.12 34.15 21.28
N GLU A 386 2.47 34.29 20.12
CA GLU A 386 2.56 35.50 19.29
C GLU A 386 2.02 36.74 20.03
N ALA A 387 0.90 36.64 20.72
CA ALA A 387 0.34 37.74 21.52
C ALA A 387 1.24 38.16 22.69
N ASN A 388 1.90 37.20 23.35
CA ASN A 388 2.87 37.47 24.43
C ASN A 388 4.17 38.10 23.88
N ALA A 389 4.64 37.68 22.70
CA ALA A 389 5.78 38.29 22.03
C ALA A 389 5.47 39.74 21.62
N ALA A 390 4.30 39.99 21.03
CA ALA A 390 3.86 41.31 20.59
C ALA A 390 3.57 42.31 21.73
N SER A 391 3.33 41.82 22.95
CA SER A 391 3.08 42.65 24.14
C SER A 391 4.31 42.89 25.02
N THR A 392 5.46 42.33 24.66
CA THR A 392 6.74 42.64 25.32
C THR A 392 7.24 44.02 24.86
N PRO A 393 7.40 45.01 25.75
CA PRO A 393 7.82 46.36 25.33
C PRO A 393 9.21 46.35 24.69
N GLN A 394 9.35 46.93 23.50
CA GLN A 394 10.66 47.25 22.96
C GLN A 394 11.36 48.24 23.90
N VAL A 395 12.39 47.77 24.61
CA VAL A 395 13.31 48.64 25.34
C VAL A 395 14.01 49.51 24.31
N ALA A 396 13.66 50.79 24.27
CA ALA A 396 14.17 51.74 23.28
C ALA A 396 15.70 51.79 23.36
N ALA A 397 16.37 51.40 22.27
CA ALA A 397 17.82 51.50 22.16
C ALA A 397 18.24 52.98 22.29
N ALA A 398 19.11 53.28 23.24
CA ALA A 398 19.62 54.63 23.44
C ALA A 398 20.34 55.12 22.17
N PRO A 399 20.19 56.40 21.79
CA PRO A 399 20.75 56.90 20.54
C PRO A 399 22.29 56.87 20.58
N VAL A 400 22.88 56.04 19.72
CA VAL A 400 24.33 55.99 19.51
C VAL A 400 24.74 57.26 18.77
N ALA A 401 25.59 58.08 19.40
CA ALA A 401 26.08 59.32 18.79
C ALA A 401 26.92 59.02 17.55
N GLN A 402 26.52 59.56 16.40
CA GLN A 402 27.30 59.48 15.16
C GLN A 402 28.45 60.48 15.21
N ASN A 403 29.68 59.99 15.36
CA ASN A 403 30.86 60.77 15.00
C ASN A 403 30.92 60.91 13.48
N VAL A 404 30.84 62.13 12.98
CA VAL A 404 31.07 62.47 11.57
C VAL A 404 32.56 62.77 11.41
N GLU A 405 33.27 61.94 10.64
CA GLU A 405 34.61 62.28 10.15
C GLU A 405 34.55 62.50 8.63
N THR A 406 35.11 63.63 8.18
CA THR A 406 34.89 64.16 6.82
C THR A 406 36.10 63.94 5.94
N ALA A 407 35.90 63.41 4.73
CA ALA A 407 36.89 63.39 3.67
C ALA A 407 36.24 63.88 2.36
N VAL A 408 36.89 64.83 1.67
CA VAL A 408 36.30 65.59 0.56
C VAL A 408 37.27 65.69 -0.61
N TYR A 409 36.88 65.15 -1.77
CA TYR A 409 37.27 65.47 -3.17
C TYR A 409 36.21 64.77 -4.06
N ALA A 410 35.46 65.35 -5.01
CA ALA A 410 35.68 66.39 -6.03
C ALA A 410 36.69 65.95 -7.13
N ASP A 411 36.46 66.05 -8.45
CA ASP A 411 35.27 66.37 -9.30
C ASP A 411 35.65 66.11 -10.80
N GLN A 412 34.81 66.06 -11.87
CA GLN A 412 33.36 66.28 -12.08
C GLN A 412 32.75 65.28 -13.11
N GLU A 413 31.41 65.14 -13.10
CA GLU A 413 30.45 65.36 -14.23
C GLU A 413 30.79 65.04 -15.71
N ILE A 414 29.94 64.24 -16.38
CA ILE A 414 29.16 64.59 -17.61
C ILE A 414 27.80 63.84 -17.55
N ALA A 415 26.70 64.49 -17.96
CA ALA A 415 25.34 63.92 -17.90
C ALA A 415 24.80 63.44 -19.27
N GLN A 416 23.85 62.49 -19.22
CA GLN A 416 22.72 62.43 -20.16
C GLN A 416 21.51 61.76 -19.50
N ALA A 417 20.30 62.26 -19.77
CA ALA A 417 19.07 61.84 -19.10
C ALA A 417 18.04 61.29 -20.11
N GLN A 418 17.26 60.29 -19.72
CA GLN A 418 16.12 59.81 -20.51
C GLN A 418 14.92 59.37 -19.65
N ALA A 419 13.77 59.96 -20.01
CA ALA A 419 12.36 59.63 -19.74
C ALA A 419 11.98 58.64 -18.60
N ALA A 420 11.16 59.13 -17.66
CA ALA A 420 10.35 58.30 -16.77
C ALA A 420 8.98 57.92 -17.41
N PRO A 421 8.46 56.70 -17.17
CA PRO A 421 7.05 56.37 -17.39
C PRO A 421 6.15 56.81 -16.21
N ALA A 422 4.85 56.97 -16.48
CA ALA A 422 3.88 57.53 -15.53
C ALA A 422 3.62 56.66 -14.28
N ALA A 423 3.33 57.32 -13.16
CA ALA A 423 2.81 56.67 -11.96
C ALA A 423 1.35 56.20 -12.15
N GLN A 424 1.04 54.99 -11.70
CA GLN A 424 -0.33 54.52 -11.51
C GLN A 424 -0.83 54.90 -10.10
N PRO A 425 -2.14 55.12 -9.91
CA PRO A 425 -2.70 55.44 -8.59
C PRO A 425 -2.57 54.26 -7.63
N GLU A 426 -2.18 54.56 -6.39
CA GLU A 426 -1.93 53.61 -5.32
C GLU A 426 -3.23 52.89 -4.90
N ALA A 427 -3.30 51.57 -5.12
CA ALA A 427 -4.41 50.76 -4.66
C ALA A 427 -4.29 50.50 -3.16
N ALA A 428 -5.37 50.76 -2.41
CA ALA A 428 -5.38 50.59 -0.96
C ALA A 428 -5.00 49.15 -0.54
N PRO A 429 -4.22 48.97 0.53
CA PRO A 429 -3.73 47.65 0.94
C PRO A 429 -4.89 46.71 1.29
N ALA A 430 -4.92 45.55 0.65
CA ALA A 430 -5.85 44.48 1.00
C ALA A 430 -5.62 44.03 2.45
N PRO A 431 -6.67 43.61 3.18
CA PRO A 431 -6.52 43.12 4.55
C PRO A 431 -5.56 41.92 4.58
N ALA A 432 -4.65 41.91 5.56
CA ALA A 432 -3.60 40.91 5.66
C ALA A 432 -4.16 39.49 5.62
N ALA A 433 -3.65 38.66 4.71
CA ALA A 433 -4.02 37.26 4.62
C ALA A 433 -3.67 36.55 5.94
N ALA A 434 -4.63 35.82 6.51
CA ALA A 434 -4.41 35.04 7.72
C ALA A 434 -3.22 34.08 7.52
N PRO A 435 -2.34 33.91 8.52
CA PRO A 435 -1.12 33.12 8.38
C PRO A 435 -1.46 31.70 7.92
N LYS A 436 -0.80 31.25 6.84
CA LYS A 436 -0.94 29.89 6.33
C LYS A 436 -0.55 28.92 7.45
N ARG A 437 -1.45 27.98 7.76
CA ARG A 437 -1.21 26.93 8.78
C ARG A 437 0.04 26.13 8.40
N ALA A 438 1.15 26.40 9.10
CA ALA A 438 2.33 25.57 9.04
C ALA A 438 2.04 24.26 9.78
N GLY A 439 1.77 23.19 9.02
CA GLY A 439 1.59 21.86 9.59
C GLY A 439 2.93 21.31 10.06
N PHE A 440 3.11 21.17 11.38
CA PHE A 440 4.22 20.43 11.99
C PHE A 440 4.00 18.90 11.93
N GLY A 441 3.24 18.44 10.93
CA GLY A 441 2.84 17.05 10.75
C GLY A 441 3.98 16.17 10.25
N PHE A 442 4.18 15.03 10.91
CA PHE A 442 5.24 14.09 10.55
C PHE A 442 4.97 13.31 9.28
N GLY A 443 3.70 13.12 8.88
CA GLY A 443 3.35 12.53 7.59
C GLY A 443 3.51 13.48 6.40
N ARG A 444 4.21 14.61 6.56
CA ARG A 444 4.43 15.59 5.48
C ARG A 444 5.09 14.95 4.27
N LYS A 445 4.90 15.56 3.09
CA LYS A 445 5.74 15.31 1.91
C LYS A 445 7.22 15.30 2.32
N LEU A 446 7.87 14.17 2.06
CA LEU A 446 9.33 14.06 2.08
C LEU A 446 9.90 14.79 0.85
N LYS A 447 10.96 15.55 1.08
CA LYS A 447 11.67 16.30 0.03
C LYS A 447 12.64 15.41 -0.74
N ASP A 448 13.20 15.94 -1.82
CA ASP A 448 14.20 15.26 -2.64
C ASP A 448 15.56 15.06 -1.93
N ASP A 449 15.82 15.79 -0.83
CA ASP A 449 16.94 15.58 0.12
C ASP A 449 16.60 14.61 1.28
N GLU A 450 15.40 14.03 1.30
CA GLU A 450 14.88 13.14 2.35
C GLU A 450 14.48 11.75 1.77
N TRP A 451 15.14 11.33 0.68
CA TRP A 451 14.88 10.09 -0.09
C TRP A 451 16.12 9.24 -0.41
#